data_AF-A0A6H1ZCY2-F1
#
_entry.id   AF-A0A6H1ZCY2-F1
#
_cell.length_a   1.000
_cell.length_b   1.000
_cell.length_c   1.000
_cell.angle_alpha   90.00
_cell.angle_beta   90.00
_cell.angle_gamma   90.00
#
_symmetry.space_group_name_H-M   'P 1'
#
loop_
_entity.id
_entity.type
_entity.pdbx_description
1 polymer ?
#
loop_
_entity_poly.entity_id
_entity_poly.type
_entity_poly.pdbx_seq_one_letter_code
_entity_poly.pdbx_strand_id
1 'polypeptide(L)'
;MRFWKYLNKGESPYQNFKYEVGKEYNFDDCEKSEYVLCGKGGNVATLTWCLRDNLNADEFIEVEFQVKDIVAIPINSDGKFRVSYFKVLRKINRKQAIRLLNKLIIK
;
A
#
# COMPACT_ATOMS: atom_id res chain seq x y z
N MET A 1 6.84 1.21 -10.39
CA MET A 1 6.62 0.05 -9.49
C MET A 1 5.16 0.03 -9.10
N ARG A 2 4.54 -1.15 -8.95
CA ARG A 2 3.12 -1.29 -8.55
C ARG A 2 2.97 -2.09 -7.27
N PHE A 3 2.29 -1.50 -6.30
CA PHE A 3 2.10 -2.04 -4.95
C PHE A 3 0.67 -1.76 -4.47
N TRP A 4 0.35 -2.24 -3.28
CA TRP A 4 -0.99 -2.23 -2.75
C TRP A 4 -1.07 -1.51 -1.42
N LYS A 5 -2.25 -0.97 -1.12
CA LYS A 5 -2.60 -0.49 0.22
C LYS A 5 -3.98 -0.99 0.55
N TYR A 6 -4.13 -1.67 1.69
CA TYR A 6 -5.45 -1.99 2.20
C TYR A 6 -6.09 -0.77 2.87
N LEU A 7 -7.40 -0.68 2.78
CA LEU A 7 -8.21 0.35 3.40
C LEU A 7 -9.17 -0.30 4.39
N ASN A 8 -9.52 0.45 5.45
CA ASN A 8 -10.56 0.09 6.39
C ASN A 8 -11.73 1.05 6.18
N LYS A 9 -12.86 0.58 5.65
CA LYS A 9 -14.04 1.42 5.34
C LYS A 9 -13.68 2.64 4.45
N GLY A 10 -12.84 2.41 3.44
CA GLY A 10 -12.40 3.44 2.49
C GLY A 10 -11.25 4.33 2.95
N GLU A 11 -10.71 4.11 4.16
CA GLU A 11 -9.68 4.96 4.76
C GLU A 11 -8.38 4.23 5.07
N SER A 12 -7.27 4.96 5.05
CA SER A 12 -5.96 4.48 5.54
C SER A 12 -6.07 4.13 7.03
N PRO A 13 -5.61 2.94 7.48
CA PRO A 13 -5.76 2.46 8.86
C PRO A 13 -5.15 3.38 9.94
N TYR A 14 -4.12 4.14 9.56
CA TYR A 14 -3.32 4.96 10.49
C TYR A 14 -3.49 6.47 10.28
N GLN A 15 -4.12 6.91 9.20
CA GLN A 15 -4.14 8.32 8.80
C GLN A 15 -5.52 8.84 8.41
N ASN A 16 -6.58 8.02 8.52
CA ASN A 16 -7.95 8.33 8.09
C ASN A 16 -8.03 9.00 6.71
N PHE A 17 -7.10 8.62 5.83
CA PHE A 17 -6.91 9.25 4.53
C PHE A 17 -7.67 8.47 3.47
N LYS A 18 -8.47 9.17 2.65
CA LYS A 18 -9.24 8.59 1.55
C LYS A 18 -8.50 8.70 0.23
N TYR A 19 -8.56 7.64 -0.55
CA TYR A 19 -7.90 7.56 -1.85
C TYR A 19 -8.92 7.39 -2.97
N GLU A 20 -8.74 8.16 -4.02
CA GLU A 20 -9.57 8.15 -5.22
C GLU A 20 -8.78 7.58 -6.41
N VAL A 21 -9.45 6.78 -7.24
CA VAL A 21 -8.84 6.20 -8.43
C VAL A 21 -8.49 7.30 -9.44
N GLY A 22 -7.30 7.22 -10.02
CA GLY A 22 -6.77 8.19 -10.97
C GLY A 22 -6.07 9.39 -10.33
N LYS A 23 -6.23 9.60 -9.02
CA LYS A 23 -5.58 10.71 -8.29
C LYS A 23 -4.15 10.36 -7.88
N GLU A 24 -3.39 11.43 -7.68
CA GLU A 24 -1.98 11.44 -7.31
C GLU A 24 -1.84 12.09 -5.94
N TYR A 25 -0.93 11.57 -5.12
CA TYR A 25 -0.77 11.95 -3.72
C TYR A 25 0.70 12.18 -3.41
N ASN A 26 1.01 13.35 -2.86
CA ASN A 26 2.32 13.73 -2.34
C ASN A 26 2.29 13.75 -0.82
N PHE A 27 3.38 13.31 -0.19
CA PHE A 27 3.55 13.25 1.25
C PHE A 27 4.82 14.02 1.63
N ASP A 28 4.67 15.26 2.10
CA ASP A 28 5.81 16.17 2.29
C ASP A 28 6.63 15.88 3.57
N ASP A 29 5.97 15.35 4.62
CA ASP A 29 6.59 15.06 5.93
C ASP A 29 6.73 13.56 6.16
N CYS A 30 7.46 12.87 5.28
CA CYS A 30 7.68 11.43 5.40
C CYS A 30 8.69 11.08 6.49
N GLU A 31 8.34 10.08 7.30
CA GLU A 31 9.25 9.46 8.27
C GLU A 31 10.36 8.68 7.55
N LYS A 32 11.62 9.02 7.79
CA LYS A 32 12.77 8.43 7.09
C LYS A 32 13.36 7.21 7.79
N SER A 33 13.04 7.03 9.07
CA SER A 33 13.52 5.89 9.84
C SER A 33 12.83 4.59 9.41
N GLU A 34 13.64 3.59 9.09
CA GLU A 34 13.19 2.21 8.83
C GLU A 34 12.72 1.48 10.10
N TYR A 35 13.12 1.94 11.29
CA TYR A 35 12.70 1.39 12.57
C TYR A 35 11.27 1.78 12.94
N VAL A 36 10.73 2.85 12.35
CA VAL A 36 9.34 3.25 12.54
C VAL A 36 8.49 2.47 11.55
N LEU A 37 7.75 1.45 11.98
CA LEU A 37 7.02 0.57 11.06
C LEU A 37 5.83 1.26 10.36
N CYS A 38 5.12 2.14 11.07
CA CYS A 38 3.94 2.86 10.58
C CYS A 38 4.11 4.39 10.66
N GLY A 39 5.24 4.88 10.16
CA GLY A 39 5.55 6.31 10.10
C GLY A 39 4.75 7.08 9.04
N LYS A 40 4.79 8.41 9.11
CA LYS A 40 4.14 9.31 8.15
C LYS A 40 4.62 9.04 6.73
N GLY A 41 3.70 9.06 5.77
CA GLY A 41 3.97 8.88 4.35
C GLY A 41 3.06 7.84 3.69
N GLY A 42 3.27 7.63 2.38
CA GLY A 42 2.57 6.62 1.60
C GLY A 42 3.04 5.22 1.99
N ASN A 43 2.34 4.58 2.94
CA ASN A 43 2.62 3.19 3.33
C ASN A 43 1.91 2.22 2.39
N VAL A 44 2.70 1.48 1.59
CA VAL A 44 2.25 0.56 0.54
C VAL A 44 3.01 -0.75 0.68
N ALA A 45 2.44 -1.87 0.25
CA ALA A 45 3.05 -3.18 0.39
C ALA A 45 2.63 -4.16 -0.71
N THR A 46 3.26 -5.33 -0.76
CA THR A 46 2.81 -6.41 -1.65
C THR A 46 1.39 -6.82 -1.29
N LEU A 47 0.63 -7.35 -2.27
CA LEU A 47 -0.74 -7.79 -2.00
C LEU A 47 -0.79 -8.91 -0.96
N THR A 48 0.20 -9.81 -1.00
CA THR A 48 0.36 -10.89 0.00
C THR A 48 0.58 -10.31 1.40
N TRP A 49 1.42 -9.28 1.54
CA TRP A 49 1.62 -8.61 2.81
C TRP A 49 0.32 -7.98 3.31
N CYS A 50 -0.40 -7.23 2.47
CA CYS A 50 -1.66 -6.59 2.87
C CYS A 50 -2.71 -7.60 3.36
N LEU A 51 -2.84 -8.75 2.70
CA LEU A 51 -3.81 -9.78 3.08
C LEU A 51 -3.42 -10.53 4.37
N ARG A 52 -2.11 -10.62 4.66
CA ARG A 52 -1.59 -11.21 5.90
C ARG A 52 -1.69 -10.26 7.08
N ASP A 53 -1.34 -8.99 6.88
CA ASP A 53 -1.33 -7.95 7.91
C ASP A 53 -2.74 -7.65 8.44
N ASN A 54 -3.73 -7.59 7.55
CA ASN A 54 -5.12 -7.37 7.93
C ASN A 54 -6.06 -8.40 7.30
N LEU A 55 -6.44 -9.39 8.10
CA LEU A 55 -7.39 -10.45 7.71
C LEU A 55 -8.80 -9.93 7.40
N ASN A 56 -9.14 -8.76 7.93
CA ASN A 56 -10.47 -8.15 7.79
C ASN A 56 -10.53 -7.04 6.74
N ALA A 57 -9.40 -6.68 6.13
CA ALA A 57 -9.39 -5.72 5.04
C ALA A 57 -10.26 -6.22 3.86
N ASP A 58 -11.23 -5.39 3.48
CA ASP A 58 -12.21 -5.63 2.43
C ASP A 58 -11.89 -4.87 1.14
N GLU A 59 -11.18 -3.76 1.25
CA GLU A 59 -10.78 -2.87 0.15
C GLU A 59 -9.26 -2.75 0.00
N PHE A 60 -8.80 -2.73 -1.26
CA PHE A 60 -7.40 -2.58 -1.62
C PHE A 60 -7.26 -1.62 -2.79
N ILE A 61 -6.31 -0.70 -2.72
CA ILE A 61 -5.93 0.14 -3.85
C ILE A 61 -4.59 -0.33 -4.42
N GLU A 62 -4.50 -0.41 -5.74
CA GLU A 62 -3.22 -0.56 -6.44
C GLU A 62 -2.68 0.84 -6.73
N VAL A 63 -1.40 1.04 -6.41
CA VAL A 63 -0.74 2.31 -6.62
C VAL A 63 0.52 2.13 -7.43
N GLU A 64 0.93 3.21 -8.10
CA GLU A 64 2.14 3.29 -8.89
C GLU A 64 3.05 4.42 -8.42
N PHE A 65 4.34 4.12 -8.30
CA PHE A 65 5.38 5.06 -7.93
C PHE A 65 6.72 4.67 -8.58
N GLN A 66 7.69 5.58 -8.59
CA GLN A 66 9.05 5.35 -9.09
C GLN A 66 10.02 5.03 -7.95
N VAL A 67 11.16 4.41 -8.26
CA VAL A 67 12.18 4.07 -7.25
C VAL A 67 12.63 5.32 -6.45
N LYS A 68 12.72 6.48 -7.12
CA LYS A 68 13.09 7.76 -6.50
C LYS A 68 12.09 8.24 -5.43
N ASP A 69 10.86 7.72 -5.45
CA ASP A 69 9.81 8.11 -4.52
C ASP A 69 9.86 7.29 -3.22
N ILE A 70 10.73 6.28 -3.13
CA ILE A 70 10.92 5.47 -1.91
C ILE A 70 11.69 6.29 -0.88
N VAL A 71 11.08 6.46 0.29
CA VAL A 71 11.67 7.18 1.42
C VAL A 71 12.32 6.21 2.40
N ALA A 72 11.67 5.09 2.69
CA ALA A 72 12.19 4.08 3.61
C ALA A 72 11.60 2.70 3.29
N ILE A 73 12.36 1.66 3.63
CA ILE A 73 11.90 0.27 3.63
C ILE A 73 11.88 -0.16 5.09
N PRO A 74 10.71 -0.23 5.76
CA PRO A 74 10.67 -0.57 7.17
C PRO A 74 11.29 -1.94 7.44
N ILE A 75 12.05 -2.08 8.54
CA ILE A 75 12.66 -3.36 8.88
C ILE A 75 11.58 -4.41 9.23
N ASN A 76 11.89 -5.69 9.02
CA ASN A 76 10.99 -6.82 9.33
C ASN A 76 9.60 -6.71 8.70
N SER A 77 9.48 -6.00 7.57
CA SER A 77 8.19 -5.71 6.93
C SER A 77 8.01 -6.37 5.55
N ASP A 78 8.90 -7.30 5.17
CA ASP A 78 8.96 -8.09 3.94
C ASP A 78 7.89 -7.73 2.90
N GLY A 79 8.23 -6.74 2.07
CA GLY A 79 7.39 -6.27 0.97
C GLY A 79 6.61 -4.99 1.24
N LYS A 80 6.91 -4.24 2.31
CA LYS A 80 6.39 -2.89 2.56
C LYS A 80 7.39 -1.81 2.14
N PHE A 81 6.86 -0.71 1.61
CA PHE A 81 7.57 0.51 1.29
C PHE A 81 6.86 1.70 1.91
N ARG A 82 7.64 2.70 2.30
CA ARG A 82 7.16 4.05 2.54
C ARG A 82 7.61 4.95 1.39
N VAL A 83 6.66 5.62 0.77
CA VAL A 83 6.91 6.49 -0.38
C VAL A 83 6.45 7.93 -0.12
N SER A 84 7.12 8.88 -0.76
CA SER A 84 6.77 10.31 -0.76
C SER A 84 5.72 10.65 -1.82
N TYR A 85 5.52 9.77 -2.79
CA TYR A 85 4.56 9.97 -3.87
C TYR A 85 3.97 8.64 -4.34
N PHE A 86 2.68 8.64 -4.69
CA PHE A 86 2.12 7.61 -5.57
C PHE A 86 0.87 8.09 -6.31
N LYS A 87 0.54 7.38 -7.40
CA LYS A 87 -0.72 7.46 -8.12
C LYS A 87 -1.61 6.26 -7.83
N VAL A 88 -2.91 6.46 -7.63
CA VAL A 88 -3.86 5.36 -7.46
C VAL A 88 -4.36 4.88 -8.83
N LEU A 89 -4.09 3.62 -9.16
CA LEU A 89 -4.46 3.03 -10.46
C LEU A 89 -5.87 2.44 -10.46
N ARG A 90 -6.22 1.71 -9.41
CA ARG A 90 -7.52 1.06 -9.27
C ARG A 90 -7.81 0.69 -7.83
N LYS A 91 -9.08 0.39 -7.57
CA LYS A 91 -9.57 -0.19 -6.31
C LYS A 91 -10.18 -1.56 -6.57
N ILE A 92 -9.93 -2.51 -5.68
CA ILE A 92 -10.49 -3.88 -5.74
C ILE A 92 -10.96 -4.32 -4.34
N ASN A 93 -11.83 -5.33 -4.32
CA ASN A 93 -12.25 -5.98 -3.08
C ASN A 93 -11.39 -7.21 -2.73
N ARG A 94 -11.57 -7.74 -1.52
CA ARG A 94 -10.86 -8.93 -1.02
C ARG A 94 -10.97 -10.17 -1.93
N LYS A 95 -12.16 -10.45 -2.48
CA LYS A 95 -12.36 -11.60 -3.41
C LYS A 95 -11.52 -11.45 -4.68
N GLN A 96 -11.46 -10.23 -5.23
CA GLN A 96 -10.62 -9.90 -6.37
C GLN A 96 -9.12 -10.00 -6.01
N ALA A 97 -8.73 -9.52 -4.82
CA ALA A 97 -7.35 -9.61 -4.34
C ALA A 97 -6.85 -11.05 -4.22
N ILE A 98 -7.62 -11.93 -3.58
CA ILE A 98 -7.30 -13.37 -3.47
C ILE A 98 -7.19 -14.01 -4.86
N ARG A 99 -8.12 -13.69 -5.77
CA ARG A 99 -8.08 -14.21 -7.15
C ARG A 99 -6.82 -13.75 -7.91
N LEU A 100 -6.36 -12.51 -7.69
CA LEU A 100 -5.12 -12.01 -8.29
C LEU A 100 -3.90 -12.76 -7.75
N LEU A 101 -3.80 -12.99 -6.44
CA LEU A 101 -2.72 -13.78 -5.86
C LEU A 101 -2.67 -15.20 -6.41
N ASN A 102 -3.81 -15.89 -6.48
CA ASN A 102 -3.85 -17.26 -6.97
C ASN A 102 -3.41 -17.37 -8.45
N LYS A 103 -3.72 -16.36 -9.28
CA LYS A 103 -3.23 -16.30 -10.66
C LYS A 103 -1.72 -16.11 -10.78
N LEU A 104 -1.09 -15.51 -9.77
CA LEU A 104 0.36 -15.29 -9.74
C LEU A 104 1.13 -16.53 -9.27
N ILE A 105 0.50 -17.40 -8.48
CA ILE A 105 1.11 -18.63 -7.94
C ILE A 105 1.05 -19.79 -8.95
N ILE A 106 0.07 -19.78 -9.86
CA ILE A 106 -0.14 -20.84 -10.87
C ILE A 106 0.63 -20.56 -12.18
N LYS A 107 1.38 -19.45 -12.27
CA LYS A 107 2.29 -19.14 -13.37
C LYS A 107 3.72 -19.49 -12.99
#